data_AF-A0AAV3ZWM7-F1
#
_entry.id   AF-A0AAV3ZWM7-F1
#
_cell.length_a   1.000
_cell.length_b   1.000
_cell.length_c   1.000
_cell.angle_alpha   90.00
_cell.angle_beta   90.00
_cell.angle_gamma   90.00
#
_symmetry.space_group_name_H-M   'P 1'
#
loop_
_entity.id
_entity.type
_entity.pdbx_description
1 polymer ?
#
loop_
_entity_poly.entity_id
_entity_poly.type
_entity_poly.pdbx_seq_one_letter_code
_entity_poly.pdbx_strand_id
1 'polypeptide(L)'
;MLLFFFNFQLAVFIHNLSFEEANQKILARNYLVYKFLMLSLHSTYDGLRQIALDTIANLSCEIVVESLAEVNSKLMMDTLNDALFSDDRFFLVRGMEMMGKLSQVARNEEVLLDQLREDVYRRLVDLLTVQDIQLIVHTLEALYRLSKIGEPFTTRIARVHKAISVLVSLITIEAQSFGPGSLVGIKVVEYIPPAHVGPDGEVDPARKPTTVIQPINPDSI
;
A
#
# COMPACT_ATOMS: atom_id res chain seq x y z
N MET A 1 -5.66 6.55 -32.75
CA MET A 1 -4.53 5.65 -32.43
C MET A 1 -3.25 6.42 -32.09
N LEU A 2 -2.77 7.33 -32.94
CA LEU A 2 -1.50 8.06 -32.71
C LEU A 2 -1.52 8.97 -31.46
N LEU A 3 -2.62 9.71 -31.26
CA LEU A 3 -2.81 10.55 -30.06
C LEU A 3 -2.89 9.70 -28.78
N PHE A 4 -3.50 8.51 -28.85
CA PHE A 4 -3.55 7.58 -27.73
C PHE A 4 -2.17 7.06 -27.34
N PHE A 5 -1.37 6.63 -28.33
CA PHE A 5 0.00 6.17 -28.10
C PHE A 5 0.86 7.27 -27.48
N PHE A 6 0.71 8.51 -27.97
CA PHE A 6 1.37 9.67 -27.39
C PHE A 6 0.98 9.91 -25.92
N ASN A 7 -0.33 9.88 -25.60
CA ASN A 7 -0.79 10.06 -24.22
C ASN A 7 -0.29 8.92 -23.31
N PHE A 8 -0.30 7.68 -23.79
CA PHE A 8 0.23 6.54 -23.02
C PHE A 8 1.73 6.67 -22.76
N GLN A 9 2.53 7.01 -23.78
CA GLN A 9 3.96 7.24 -23.63
C GLN A 9 4.26 8.38 -22.65
N LEU A 10 3.49 9.47 -22.71
CA LEU A 10 3.64 10.59 -21.79
C LEU A 10 3.31 10.18 -20.35
N ALA A 11 2.25 9.37 -20.15
CA ALA A 11 1.91 8.82 -18.84
C ALA A 11 3.03 7.93 -18.30
N VAL A 12 3.62 7.06 -19.13
CA VAL A 12 4.79 6.24 -18.76
C VAL A 12 5.98 7.10 -18.38
N PHE A 13 6.24 8.18 -19.13
CA PHE A 13 7.36 9.08 -18.83
C PHE A 13 7.17 9.78 -17.49
N ILE A 14 5.98 10.35 -17.23
CA ILE A 14 5.65 10.98 -15.95
C ILE A 14 5.71 9.96 -14.81
N HIS A 15 5.21 8.74 -15.04
CA HIS A 15 5.27 7.64 -14.07
C HIS A 15 6.71 7.33 -13.67
N ASN A 16 7.61 7.15 -14.64
CA ASN A 16 9.02 6.88 -14.38
C ASN A 16 9.69 8.02 -13.60
N LEU A 17 9.37 9.27 -13.93
CA LEU A 17 9.89 10.43 -13.19
C LEU A 17 9.36 10.51 -11.75
N SER A 18 8.16 9.96 -11.48
CA SER A 18 7.53 9.99 -10.16
C SER A 18 8.24 9.13 -9.12
N PHE A 19 9.19 8.27 -9.50
CA PHE A 19 9.97 7.47 -8.55
C PHE A 19 11.11 8.26 -7.88
N GLU A 20 11.50 9.39 -8.45
CA GLU A 20 12.54 10.26 -7.88
C GLU A 20 11.91 11.31 -6.95
N GLU A 21 12.30 11.33 -5.68
CA GLU A 21 11.73 12.25 -4.67
C GLU A 21 11.82 13.72 -5.07
N ALA A 22 12.92 14.11 -5.73
CA ALA A 22 13.10 15.48 -6.24
C ALA A 22 12.03 15.87 -7.26
N ASN A 23 11.61 14.92 -8.09
CA ASN A 23 10.60 15.12 -9.12
C ASN A 23 9.18 15.04 -8.54
N GLN A 24 8.94 14.20 -7.53
CA GLN A 24 7.62 14.04 -6.92
C GLN A 24 7.01 15.39 -6.50
N LYS A 25 7.80 16.23 -5.82
CA LYS A 25 7.38 17.58 -5.39
C LYS A 25 6.97 18.48 -6.55
N ILE A 26 7.72 18.43 -7.65
CA ILE A 26 7.48 19.25 -8.83
C ILE A 26 6.23 18.76 -9.57
N LEU A 27 6.11 17.44 -9.75
CA LEU A 27 4.99 16.80 -10.42
C LEU A 27 3.67 16.98 -9.66
N ALA A 28 3.68 16.78 -8.33
CA ALA A 28 2.49 16.91 -7.48
C ALA A 28 1.94 18.35 -7.43
N ARG A 29 2.80 19.36 -7.54
CA ARG A 29 2.40 20.77 -7.56
C ARG A 29 1.92 21.26 -8.93
N ASN A 30 2.22 20.52 -10.00
CA ASN A 30 1.89 20.93 -11.34
C ASN A 30 0.43 20.57 -11.67
N TYR A 31 -0.42 21.60 -11.77
CA TYR A 31 -1.84 21.43 -12.09
C TYR A 31 -2.09 20.68 -13.41
N LEU A 32 -1.25 20.85 -14.42
CA LEU A 32 -1.41 20.16 -15.70
C LEU A 32 -1.11 18.67 -15.59
N VAL A 33 -0.11 18.30 -14.78
CA VAL A 33 0.21 16.89 -14.49
C VAL A 33 -0.96 16.24 -13.75
N TYR A 34 -1.45 16.87 -12.69
CA TYR A 34 -2.62 16.38 -11.96
C TYR A 34 -3.83 16.19 -12.89
N LYS A 35 -4.17 17.21 -13.68
CA LYS A 35 -5.32 17.17 -14.60
C LYS A 35 -5.15 16.08 -15.66
N PHE A 36 -3.95 15.92 -16.21
CA PHE A 36 -3.64 14.88 -17.17
C PHE A 36 -3.79 13.47 -16.57
N LEU A 37 -3.30 13.25 -15.35
CA LEU A 37 -3.41 11.97 -14.66
C LEU A 37 -4.87 11.64 -14.31
N MET A 38 -5.64 12.61 -13.80
CA MET A 38 -7.07 12.42 -13.54
C MET A 38 -7.86 12.08 -14.81
N LEU A 39 -7.60 12.78 -15.92
CA LEU A 39 -8.22 12.46 -17.19
C LEU A 39 -7.83 11.06 -17.70
N SER A 40 -6.56 10.69 -17.52
CA SER A 40 -6.03 9.37 -17.89
C SER A 40 -6.64 8.25 -17.07
N LEU A 41 -6.93 8.49 -15.79
CA LEU A 41 -7.55 7.54 -14.88
C LEU A 41 -9.00 7.21 -15.26
N HIS A 42 -9.73 8.18 -15.78
CA HIS A 42 -11.10 7.99 -16.29
C HIS A 42 -11.17 7.59 -17.77
N SER A 43 -10.03 7.19 -18.36
CA SER A 43 -9.98 6.67 -19.72
C SER A 43 -10.66 5.29 -19.83
N THR A 44 -11.09 4.91 -21.03
CA THR A 44 -11.62 3.55 -21.30
C THR A 44 -10.51 2.49 -21.44
N TYR A 45 -9.24 2.89 -21.43
CA TYR A 45 -8.12 1.97 -21.64
C TYR A 45 -7.41 1.61 -20.34
N ASP A 46 -7.51 0.34 -19.94
CA ASP A 46 -7.07 -0.13 -18.63
C ASP A 46 -5.59 0.15 -18.34
N GLY A 47 -4.69 -0.06 -19.30
CA GLY A 47 -3.26 0.20 -19.07
C GLY A 47 -2.96 1.67 -18.76
N LEU A 48 -3.72 2.60 -19.35
CA LEU A 48 -3.58 4.03 -19.07
C LEU A 48 -4.18 4.40 -17.72
N ARG A 49 -5.30 3.77 -17.35
CA ARG A 49 -5.89 3.97 -16.01
C ARG A 49 -4.95 3.45 -14.93
N GLN A 50 -4.39 2.26 -15.10
CA GLN A 50 -3.51 1.63 -14.13
C GLN A 50 -2.25 2.48 -13.90
N ILE A 51 -1.59 2.91 -14.97
CA ILE A 51 -0.39 3.74 -14.84
C ILE A 51 -0.72 5.12 -14.25
N ALA A 52 -1.87 5.69 -14.57
CA ALA A 52 -2.32 6.95 -13.99
C ALA A 52 -2.56 6.81 -12.48
N LEU A 53 -3.28 5.77 -12.05
CA LEU A 53 -3.54 5.51 -10.64
C LEU A 53 -2.24 5.25 -9.87
N ASP A 54 -1.34 4.44 -10.43
CA ASP A 54 -0.05 4.14 -9.80
C ASP A 54 0.80 5.41 -9.65
N THR A 55 0.82 6.25 -10.67
CA THR A 55 1.50 7.55 -10.62
C THR A 55 0.87 8.49 -9.58
N ILE A 56 -0.46 8.56 -9.49
CA ILE A 56 -1.15 9.37 -8.47
C ILE A 56 -0.83 8.83 -7.07
N ALA A 57 -0.90 7.51 -6.86
CA ALA A 57 -0.53 6.88 -5.59
C ALA A 57 0.93 7.18 -5.22
N ASN A 58 1.85 7.17 -6.18
CA ASN A 58 3.24 7.58 -5.96
C ASN A 58 3.38 9.04 -5.53
N LEU A 59 2.69 9.97 -6.20
CA LEU A 59 2.75 11.41 -5.91
C LEU A 59 1.97 11.81 -4.65
N SER A 60 1.14 10.93 -4.09
CA SER A 60 0.22 11.24 -2.99
C SER A 60 0.89 11.69 -1.70
N CYS A 61 2.17 11.36 -1.48
CA CYS A 61 2.95 11.86 -0.34
C CYS A 61 3.22 13.37 -0.40
N GLU A 62 3.11 13.99 -1.58
CA GLU A 62 3.38 15.41 -1.82
C GLU A 62 2.11 16.19 -2.24
N ILE A 63 0.98 15.51 -2.44
CA ILE A 63 -0.29 16.13 -2.81
C ILE A 63 -0.97 16.69 -1.56
N VAL A 64 -1.25 18.00 -1.59
CA VAL A 64 -2.09 18.67 -0.60
C VAL A 64 -3.49 18.88 -1.19
N VAL A 65 -4.45 18.06 -0.77
CA VAL A 65 -5.80 18.02 -1.33
C VAL A 65 -6.55 19.32 -1.07
N GLU A 66 -6.37 19.90 0.12
CA GLU A 66 -6.93 21.20 0.50
C GLU A 66 -6.49 22.34 -0.45
N SER A 67 -5.30 22.25 -1.04
CA SER A 67 -4.77 23.29 -1.95
C SER A 67 -5.29 23.15 -3.39
N LEU A 68 -6.02 22.09 -3.69
CA LEU A 68 -6.67 21.90 -4.99
C LEU A 68 -7.96 22.74 -5.04
N ALA A 69 -8.37 23.15 -6.24
CA ALA A 69 -9.71 23.68 -6.43
C ALA A 69 -10.76 22.64 -5.98
N GLU A 70 -11.88 23.11 -5.41
CA GLU A 70 -12.91 22.27 -4.78
C GLU A 70 -13.32 21.06 -5.63
N VAL A 71 -13.55 21.27 -6.93
CA VAL A 71 -13.92 20.20 -7.88
C VAL A 71 -12.83 19.12 -7.99
N ASN A 72 -11.57 19.51 -7.98
CA ASN A 72 -10.43 18.57 -8.08
C ASN A 72 -10.19 17.86 -6.75
N SER A 73 -10.33 18.57 -5.63
CA SER A 73 -10.28 17.96 -4.29
C SER A 73 -11.32 16.84 -4.17
N LYS A 74 -12.57 17.15 -4.52
CA LYS A 74 -13.66 16.18 -4.57
C LYS A 74 -13.38 15.02 -5.53
N LEU A 75 -12.92 15.31 -6.75
CA LEU A 75 -12.59 14.26 -7.72
C LEU A 75 -11.50 13.30 -7.22
N MET A 76 -10.48 13.82 -6.54
CA MET A 76 -9.42 13.02 -5.92
C MET A 76 -9.99 12.10 -4.83
N MET A 77 -10.86 12.62 -3.98
CA MET A 77 -11.49 11.86 -2.90
C MET A 77 -12.51 10.84 -3.42
N ASP A 78 -13.31 11.18 -4.44
CA ASP A 78 -14.22 10.25 -5.11
C ASP A 78 -13.41 9.11 -5.76
N THR A 79 -12.31 9.45 -6.45
CA THR A 79 -11.38 8.46 -7.02
C THR A 79 -10.80 7.54 -5.95
N LEU A 80 -10.40 8.08 -4.80
CA LEU A 80 -9.90 7.29 -3.68
C LEU A 80 -10.96 6.30 -3.18
N ASN A 81 -12.15 6.83 -2.95
CA ASN A 81 -13.29 6.05 -2.50
C ASN A 81 -13.65 4.96 -3.51
N ASP A 82 -13.64 5.23 -4.81
CA ASP A 82 -13.93 4.23 -5.84
C ASP A 82 -12.85 3.15 -5.89
N ALA A 83 -11.57 3.53 -5.80
CA ALA A 83 -10.47 2.58 -5.77
C ALA A 83 -10.55 1.62 -4.58
N LEU A 84 -10.90 2.11 -3.38
CA LEU A 84 -11.04 1.30 -2.17
C LEU A 84 -12.23 0.32 -2.19
N PHE A 85 -13.19 0.54 -3.08
CA PHE A 85 -14.36 -0.32 -3.25
C PHE A 85 -14.32 -1.13 -4.55
N SER A 86 -13.23 -1.00 -5.32
CA SER A 86 -13.05 -1.77 -6.53
C SER A 86 -12.90 -3.26 -6.22
N ASP A 87 -13.48 -4.09 -7.08
CA ASP A 87 -13.23 -5.54 -7.11
C ASP A 87 -11.89 -5.86 -7.79
N ASP A 88 -11.31 -4.92 -8.53
CA ASP A 88 -9.98 -5.05 -9.11
C ASP A 88 -8.92 -4.88 -8.01
N ARG A 89 -8.20 -5.97 -7.73
CA ARG A 89 -7.10 -6.02 -6.76
C ARG A 89 -6.08 -4.91 -6.94
N PHE A 90 -5.71 -4.58 -8.19
CA PHE A 90 -4.75 -3.52 -8.47
C PHE A 90 -5.27 -2.17 -7.98
N PHE A 91 -6.51 -1.84 -8.32
CA PHE A 91 -7.15 -0.59 -7.89
C PHE A 91 -7.27 -0.52 -6.38
N LEU A 92 -7.68 -1.63 -5.75
CA LEU A 92 -7.82 -1.72 -4.30
C LEU A 92 -6.48 -1.47 -3.57
N VAL A 93 -5.42 -2.17 -4.00
CA VAL A 93 -4.09 -2.02 -3.40
C VAL A 93 -3.56 -0.60 -3.59
N ARG A 94 -3.70 -0.02 -4.79
CA ARG A 94 -3.24 1.34 -5.06
C ARG A 94 -4.09 2.40 -4.37
N GLY A 95 -5.39 2.16 -4.18
CA GLY A 95 -6.26 3.00 -3.36
C GLY A 95 -5.82 3.05 -1.90
N MET A 96 -5.49 1.89 -1.31
CA MET A 96 -4.95 1.82 0.06
C MET A 96 -3.61 2.53 0.21
N GLU A 97 -2.71 2.36 -0.76
CA GLU A 97 -1.42 3.07 -0.78
C GLU A 97 -1.59 4.59 -0.91
N MET A 98 -2.46 5.01 -1.84
CA MET A 98 -2.81 6.43 -2.04
C MET A 98 -3.35 7.04 -0.74
N MET A 99 -4.32 6.39 -0.09
CA MET A 99 -4.85 6.82 1.21
C MET A 99 -3.75 6.93 2.27
N GLY A 100 -2.93 5.89 2.40
CA GLY A 100 -1.86 5.84 3.39
C GLY A 100 -0.78 6.90 3.18
N LYS A 101 -0.54 7.32 1.93
CA LYS A 101 0.37 8.43 1.60
C LYS A 101 -0.28 9.79 1.82
N LEU A 102 -1.53 9.97 1.42
CA LEU A 102 -2.29 11.21 1.69
C LEU A 102 -2.39 11.48 3.20
N SER A 103 -2.57 10.44 4.02
CA SER A 103 -2.64 10.57 5.48
C SER A 103 -1.34 11.01 6.14
N GLN A 104 -0.19 10.91 5.46
CA GLN A 104 1.09 11.37 6.01
C GLN A 104 1.23 12.89 5.91
N VAL A 105 0.46 13.53 5.04
CA VAL A 105 0.44 14.97 4.87
C VAL A 105 -0.52 15.55 5.89
N ALA A 106 0.00 16.19 6.94
CA ALA A 106 -0.80 16.74 8.04
C ALA A 106 -1.94 17.67 7.56
N ARG A 107 -1.72 18.43 6.48
CA ARG A 107 -2.73 19.33 5.88
C ARG A 107 -3.93 18.60 5.26
N ASN A 108 -3.83 17.29 5.03
CA ASN A 108 -4.92 16.50 4.47
C ASN A 108 -5.83 15.89 5.55
N GLU A 109 -5.49 16.00 6.84
CA GLU A 109 -6.22 15.36 7.94
C GLU A 109 -7.71 15.71 7.94
N GLU A 110 -8.05 17.01 7.89
CA GLU A 110 -9.45 17.46 7.92
C GLU A 110 -10.22 16.98 6.68
N VAL A 111 -9.63 17.08 5.50
CA VAL A 111 -10.26 16.66 4.24
C VAL A 111 -10.48 15.15 4.23
N LEU A 112 -9.52 14.36 4.72
CA LEU A 112 -9.67 12.91 4.85
C LEU A 112 -10.76 12.57 5.87
N LEU A 113 -10.86 13.30 6.97
CA LEU A 113 -11.86 13.03 8.00
C LEU A 113 -13.28 13.34 7.52
N ASP A 114 -13.43 14.35 6.67
CA ASP A 114 -14.71 14.81 6.12
C ASP A 114 -15.16 13.99 4.90
N GLN A 115 -14.25 13.67 3.98
CA GLN A 115 -14.60 13.07 2.68
C GLN A 115 -14.33 11.57 2.55
N LEU A 116 -13.60 10.94 3.48
CA LEU A 116 -13.47 9.49 3.49
C LEU A 116 -14.77 8.86 4.00
N ARG A 117 -15.39 7.98 3.20
CA ARG A 117 -16.68 7.40 3.56
C ARG A 117 -16.59 6.49 4.78
N GLU A 118 -17.62 6.50 5.62
CA GLU A 118 -17.69 5.67 6.85
C GLU A 118 -17.63 4.16 6.57
N ASP A 119 -18.11 3.72 5.40
CA ASP A 119 -18.06 2.33 4.97
C ASP A 119 -16.63 1.86 4.61
N VAL A 120 -15.68 2.78 4.35
CA VAL A 120 -14.27 2.44 4.12
C VAL A 120 -13.70 1.68 5.31
N TYR A 121 -13.95 2.15 6.54
CA TYR A 121 -13.42 1.48 7.74
C TYR A 121 -13.95 0.06 7.88
N ARG A 122 -15.24 -0.14 7.57
CA ARG A 122 -15.84 -1.48 7.54
C ARG A 122 -15.18 -2.36 6.47
N ARG A 123 -15.04 -1.83 5.26
CA ARG A 123 -14.40 -2.53 4.14
C ARG A 123 -12.97 -2.95 4.49
N LEU A 124 -12.16 -2.07 5.08
CA LEU A 124 -10.80 -2.40 5.50
C LEU A 124 -10.78 -3.53 6.53
N VAL A 125 -11.66 -3.51 7.54
CA VAL A 125 -11.74 -4.61 8.52
C VAL A 125 -12.18 -5.93 7.86
N ASP A 126 -13.10 -5.89 6.90
CA ASP A 126 -13.53 -7.08 6.17
C ASP A 126 -12.37 -7.67 5.33
N LEU A 127 -11.54 -6.82 4.71
CA LEU A 127 -10.38 -7.24 3.92
C LEU A 127 -9.32 -7.98 4.77
N LEU A 128 -9.25 -7.73 6.08
CA LEU A 128 -8.36 -8.48 6.99
C LEU A 128 -8.78 -9.95 7.17
N THR A 129 -10.00 -10.31 6.80
CA THR A 129 -10.51 -11.69 6.92
C THR A 129 -10.28 -12.51 5.64
N VAL A 130 -9.78 -11.89 4.57
CA VAL A 130 -9.49 -12.55 3.29
C VAL A 130 -8.20 -13.37 3.41
N GLN A 131 -8.18 -14.59 2.85
CA GLN A 131 -6.99 -15.46 2.83
C GLN A 131 -5.95 -15.03 1.78
N ASP A 132 -5.55 -13.76 1.82
CA ASP A 132 -4.52 -13.21 0.93
C ASP A 132 -3.56 -12.34 1.74
N ILE A 133 -2.36 -12.86 1.98
CA ILE A 133 -1.39 -12.22 2.87
C ILE A 133 -1.00 -10.82 2.40
N GLN A 134 -0.88 -10.60 1.09
CA GLN A 134 -0.47 -9.31 0.55
C GLN A 134 -1.59 -8.29 0.75
N LEU A 135 -2.85 -8.69 0.52
CA LEU A 135 -4.00 -7.82 0.78
C LEU A 135 -4.13 -7.48 2.26
N ILE A 136 -3.94 -8.46 3.16
CA ILE A 136 -3.93 -8.24 4.61
C ILE A 136 -2.83 -7.22 4.98
N VAL A 137 -1.60 -7.40 4.47
CA VAL A 137 -0.48 -6.50 4.78
C VAL A 137 -0.77 -5.07 4.32
N HIS A 138 -1.25 -4.87 3.10
CA HIS A 138 -1.61 -3.53 2.62
C HIS A 138 -2.76 -2.91 3.43
N THR A 139 -3.74 -3.72 3.84
CA THR A 139 -4.86 -3.28 4.66
C THR A 139 -4.40 -2.89 6.07
N LEU A 140 -3.52 -3.67 6.69
CA LEU A 140 -2.94 -3.36 8.00
C LEU A 140 -2.10 -2.08 7.95
N GLU A 141 -1.27 -1.90 6.92
CA GLU A 141 -0.49 -0.67 6.74
C GLU A 141 -1.42 0.54 6.58
N ALA A 142 -2.50 0.41 5.80
CA ALA A 142 -3.48 1.48 5.64
C ALA A 142 -4.18 1.84 6.96
N LEU A 143 -4.66 0.85 7.72
CA LEU A 143 -5.27 1.06 9.03
C LEU A 143 -4.29 1.66 10.05
N TYR A 144 -3.03 1.21 10.02
CA TYR A 144 -1.95 1.77 10.83
C TYR A 144 -1.75 3.25 10.51
N ARG A 145 -1.63 3.62 9.22
CA ARG A 145 -1.46 5.01 8.78
C ARG A 145 -2.61 5.89 9.25
N LEU A 146 -3.87 5.44 9.09
CA LEU A 146 -5.05 6.15 9.57
C LEU A 146 -5.04 6.32 11.09
N SER A 147 -4.68 5.27 11.84
CA SER A 147 -4.63 5.34 13.31
C SER A 147 -3.60 6.34 13.86
N LYS A 148 -2.57 6.68 13.06
CA LYS A 148 -1.53 7.66 13.45
C LYS A 148 -1.94 9.11 13.26
N ILE A 149 -2.97 9.39 12.45
CA ILE A 149 -3.39 10.76 12.18
C ILE A 149 -3.96 11.39 13.46
N GLY A 150 -4.94 10.73 14.07
CA GLY A 150 -5.59 11.23 15.28
C GLY A 150 -6.64 10.29 15.88
N GLU A 151 -7.17 10.70 17.03
CA GLU A 151 -8.23 9.98 17.76
C GLU A 151 -9.50 9.72 16.93
N PRO A 152 -9.99 10.66 16.07
CA PRO A 152 -11.21 10.43 15.30
C PRO A 152 -11.13 9.20 14.39
N PHE A 153 -10.02 9.03 13.67
CA PHE A 153 -9.80 7.86 12.80
C PHE A 153 -9.73 6.57 13.60
N THR A 154 -8.97 6.56 14.70
CA THR A 154 -8.85 5.40 15.59
C THR A 154 -10.20 5.00 16.18
N THR A 155 -11.02 5.99 16.57
CA THR A 155 -12.38 5.78 17.07
C THR A 155 -13.30 5.21 16.00
N ARG A 156 -13.25 5.71 14.76
CA ARG A 156 -14.04 5.17 13.64
C ARG A 156 -13.65 3.71 13.34
N ILE A 157 -12.35 3.38 13.35
CA ILE A 157 -11.86 2.00 13.22
C ILE A 157 -12.38 1.12 14.35
N ALA A 158 -12.24 1.55 15.61
CA ALA A 158 -12.67 0.76 16.78
C ALA A 158 -14.19 0.55 16.86
N ARG A 159 -14.98 1.46 16.28
CA ARG A 159 -16.45 1.33 16.19
C ARG A 159 -16.91 0.30 15.17
N VAL A 160 -16.05 -0.11 14.24
CA VAL A 160 -16.40 -1.16 13.28
C VAL A 160 -16.60 -2.48 14.03
N HIS A 161 -17.72 -3.13 13.76
CA HIS A 161 -18.08 -4.39 14.40
C HIS A 161 -16.96 -5.44 14.21
N LYS A 162 -16.55 -6.07 15.33
CA LYS A 162 -15.46 -7.06 15.39
C LYS A 162 -14.06 -6.57 14.99
N ALA A 163 -13.83 -5.28 14.75
CA ALA A 163 -12.51 -4.78 14.33
C ALA A 163 -11.39 -5.22 15.28
N ILE A 164 -11.56 -5.01 16.59
CA ILE A 164 -10.58 -5.41 17.60
C ILE A 164 -10.41 -6.94 17.62
N SER A 165 -11.51 -7.70 17.56
CA SER A 165 -11.46 -9.16 17.55
C SER A 165 -10.71 -9.71 16.34
N VAL A 166 -10.92 -9.13 15.15
CA VAL A 166 -10.20 -9.48 13.93
C VAL A 166 -8.71 -9.16 14.10
N LEU A 167 -8.35 -7.95 14.53
CA LEU A 167 -6.96 -7.58 14.77
C LEU A 167 -6.26 -8.50 15.78
N VAL A 168 -6.92 -8.87 16.87
CA VAL A 168 -6.39 -9.84 17.86
C VAL A 168 -6.23 -11.22 17.24
N SER A 169 -7.17 -11.67 16.41
CA SER A 169 -7.06 -12.97 15.73
C SER A 169 -5.85 -13.04 14.80
N LEU A 170 -5.48 -11.93 14.14
CA LEU A 170 -4.31 -11.85 13.28
C LEU A 170 -2.99 -12.08 14.04
N ILE A 171 -2.92 -11.75 15.34
CA ILE A 171 -1.74 -12.00 16.19
C ILE A 171 -1.48 -13.51 16.33
N THR A 172 -2.55 -14.30 16.34
CA THR A 172 -2.48 -15.76 16.52
C THR A 172 -2.35 -16.54 15.21
N ILE A 173 -2.23 -15.85 14.07
CA ILE A 173 -2.16 -16.55 12.78
C ILE A 173 -0.77 -17.14 12.56
N GLU A 174 -0.74 -18.45 12.34
CA GLU A 174 0.44 -19.17 11.89
C GLU A 174 0.59 -19.07 10.36
N ALA A 175 1.81 -18.86 9.87
CA ALA A 175 2.10 -18.71 8.44
C ALA A 175 1.60 -19.89 7.58
N GLN A 176 1.48 -21.09 8.16
CA GLN A 176 1.02 -22.31 7.49
C GLN A 176 -0.47 -22.26 7.09
N SER A 177 -1.26 -21.38 7.70
CA SER A 177 -2.71 -21.27 7.47
C SER A 177 -3.10 -20.56 6.16
N PHE A 178 -2.16 -19.87 5.49
CA PHE A 178 -2.43 -19.11 4.27
C PHE A 178 -2.28 -19.92 2.97
N GLY A 179 -1.98 -21.22 3.08
CA GLY A 179 -1.81 -22.13 1.94
C GLY A 179 -0.48 -21.94 1.18
N PRO A 180 -0.03 -22.96 0.43
CA PRO A 180 1.31 -22.98 -0.18
C PRO A 180 1.55 -21.87 -1.23
N GLY A 181 0.49 -21.30 -1.81
CA GLY A 181 0.58 -20.21 -2.80
C GLY A 181 0.77 -18.81 -2.22
N SER A 182 0.44 -18.58 -0.94
CA SER A 182 0.51 -17.25 -0.31
C SER A 182 1.88 -16.92 0.28
N LEU A 183 2.73 -17.93 0.46
CA LEU A 183 4.08 -17.79 1.05
C LEU A 183 5.19 -17.61 0.00
N VAL A 184 4.83 -17.56 -1.28
CA VAL A 184 5.79 -17.39 -2.38
C VAL A 184 6.47 -16.01 -2.25
N GLY A 185 7.75 -16.01 -1.84
CA GLY A 185 8.56 -14.80 -1.66
C GLY A 185 8.93 -14.47 -0.22
N ILE A 186 8.39 -15.17 0.78
CA ILE A 186 8.78 -15.00 2.18
C ILE A 186 10.01 -15.87 2.48
N LYS A 187 11.14 -15.23 2.79
CA LYS A 187 12.39 -15.91 3.16
C LYS A 187 12.47 -16.02 4.67
N VAL A 188 12.26 -17.23 5.19
CA VAL A 188 12.48 -17.52 6.62
C VAL A 188 13.99 -17.48 6.88
N VAL A 189 14.44 -16.55 7.72
CA VAL A 189 15.83 -16.50 8.19
C VAL A 189 15.85 -17.09 9.58
N GLU A 190 16.31 -18.34 9.67
CA GLU A 190 16.55 -18.97 10.96
C GLU A 190 17.82 -18.38 11.59
N TYR A 191 17.66 -17.71 12.72
CA TYR A 191 18.77 -17.19 13.50
C TYR A 191 19.38 -18.36 14.29
N ILE A 192 20.54 -18.86 13.86
CA ILE A 192 21.34 -19.82 14.63
C ILE A 192 22.15 -19.01 15.64
N PRO A 193 21.87 -19.11 16.96
CA PRO A 193 22.70 -18.45 17.97
C PRO A 193 24.11 -19.05 17.93
N PRO A 194 25.18 -18.24 18.08
CA PRO A 194 26.52 -18.76 18.16
C PRO A 194 26.63 -19.72 19.35
N ALA A 195 27.03 -20.96 19.08
CA ALA A 195 27.27 -21.97 20.10
C ALA A 195 28.17 -21.40 21.21
N HIS A 196 27.78 -21.59 22.46
CA HIS A 196 28.61 -21.24 23.61
C HIS A 196 29.98 -21.91 23.49
N VAL A 197 31.02 -21.07 23.56
CA VAL A 197 32.43 -21.45 23.56
C VAL A 197 32.68 -22.34 24.78
N GLY A 198 33.01 -23.61 24.55
CA GLY A 198 33.54 -24.50 25.58
C GLY A 198 34.96 -24.09 26.01
N PRO A 199 35.48 -24.59 27.15
CA PRO A 199 36.61 -24.00 27.86
C PRO A 199 37.99 -24.12 27.19
N ASP A 200 38.10 -24.75 26.02
CA ASP A 200 39.37 -24.99 25.35
C ASP A 200 39.47 -24.06 24.12
N GLY A 201 40.17 -22.94 24.34
CA GLY A 201 40.30 -21.83 23.41
C GLY A 201 41.11 -22.16 22.16
N GLU A 202 40.44 -22.63 21.12
CA GLU A 202 40.98 -22.64 19.76
C GLU A 202 40.00 -21.93 18.81
N VAL A 203 40.38 -20.75 18.34
CA VAL A 203 39.61 -19.93 17.39
C VAL A 203 40.03 -20.33 15.98
N ASP A 204 39.20 -21.12 15.30
CA ASP A 204 39.33 -21.43 13.87
C ASP A 204 38.81 -20.23 13.03
N PRO A 205 39.67 -19.51 12.28
CA PRO A 205 39.30 -18.25 11.62
C PRO A 205 38.53 -18.43 10.30
N ALA A 206 38.10 -19.65 9.94
CA ALA A 206 37.55 -19.93 8.60
C ALA A 206 36.01 -20.06 8.50
N ARG A 207 35.23 -19.96 9.59
CA ARG A 207 33.76 -20.13 9.51
C ARG A 207 33.02 -18.80 9.45
N LYS A 208 32.82 -18.29 8.22
CA LYS A 208 31.82 -17.25 7.96
C LYS A 208 30.41 -17.80 8.29
N PRO A 209 29.50 -16.98 8.84
CA PRO A 209 28.11 -17.39 9.06
C PRO A 209 27.51 -17.82 7.71
N THR A 210 27.24 -19.11 7.58
CA THR A 210 26.59 -19.66 6.39
C THR A 210 25.09 -19.48 6.58
N THR A 211 24.52 -18.49 5.90
CA THR A 211 23.08 -18.43 5.70
C THR A 211 22.68 -19.58 4.79
N VAL A 212 22.20 -20.68 5.37
CA VAL A 212 21.67 -21.80 4.59
C VAL A 212 20.29 -21.38 4.07
N ILE A 213 20.21 -21.07 2.77
CA ILE A 213 18.95 -20.86 2.08
C ILE A 213 18.48 -22.24 1.62
N GLN A 214 17.58 -22.89 2.36
CA GLN A 214 16.90 -24.08 1.85
C GLN A 214 15.60 -23.65 1.14
N PRO A 215 15.40 -23.99 -0.13
CA PRO A 215 14.08 -23.93 -0.73
C PRO A 215 13.18 -24.97 -0.06
N ILE A 216 11.95 -24.58 0.26
CA ILE A 216 10.92 -25.51 0.75
C ILE A 216 10.65 -26.50 -0.39
N ASN A 217 10.92 -27.79 -0.14
CA ASN A 217 10.67 -28.86 -1.09
C ASN A 217 9.16 -29.12 -1.19
N PRO A 218 8.52 -29.01 -2.36
CA PRO A 218 7.08 -29.26 -2.52
C PRO A 218 6.64 -30.70 -2.26
N ASP A 219 7.58 -31.66 -2.18
CA ASP A 219 7.26 -33.09 -2.06
C ASP A 219 7.39 -33.68 -0.63
N SER A 220 7.48 -32.83 0.40
CA SER A 220 7.36 -33.29 1.80
C SER A 220 5.94 -33.06 2.32
N ILE A 221 4.99 -33.82 1.78
CA ILE A 221 3.71 -34.18 2.43
C ILE A 221 3.61 -35.71 2.40
#